data_AF-A0A9E3AAT1-F1
#
_entry.id   AF-A0A9E3AAT1-F1
#
_cell.length_a   1.000
_cell.length_b   1.000
_cell.length_c   1.000
_cell.angle_alpha   90.00
_cell.angle_beta   90.00
_cell.angle_gamma   90.00
#
_symmetry.space_group_name_H-M   'P 1'
#
loop_
_entity.id
_entity.type
_entity.pdbx_description
1 polymer ?
#
loop_
_entity_poly.entity_id
_entity_poly.type
_entity_poly.pdbx_seq_one_letter_code
_entity_poly.pdbx_strand_id
1 'polypeptide(L)'
;MQHFWTAGLICSGLAYAQTSASIEINIYNSANVPSSTLHQATKEAGRILAEAGVKIIWKQYLAKTEGRIGVQSDTVAFQSLLPDTRDYLVLYIVHGPPNRIYPTALGFALPQARTGAHATVFYDRVKKLSESGDIDGATMLAHAI
;
A
#
# COMPACT_ATOMS: atom_id res chain seq x y z
N MET A 1 -44.25 -49.84 19.15
CA MET A 1 -43.70 -48.71 19.95
C MET A 1 -42.26 -49.12 20.29
N GLN A 2 -41.17 -48.50 19.83
CA GLN A 2 -40.90 -47.16 19.31
C GLN A 2 -39.74 -47.24 18.29
N HIS A 3 -39.84 -46.44 17.23
CA HIS A 3 -38.80 -46.24 16.21
C HIS A 3 -37.75 -45.26 16.74
N PHE A 4 -36.46 -45.57 16.60
CA PHE A 4 -35.38 -44.61 16.77
C PHE A 4 -34.82 -44.22 15.40
N TRP A 5 -35.03 -42.96 15.01
CA TRP A 5 -34.39 -42.34 13.84
C TRP A 5 -33.13 -41.61 14.31
N THR A 6 -31.94 -42.07 13.89
CA THR A 6 -30.71 -41.27 13.97
C THR A 6 -30.59 -40.42 12.71
N ALA A 7 -30.90 -39.13 12.83
CA ALA A 7 -30.60 -38.14 11.80
C ALA A 7 -29.10 -37.87 11.77
N GLY A 8 -28.43 -38.25 10.68
CA GLY A 8 -27.06 -37.84 10.40
C GLY A 8 -27.04 -36.41 9.87
N LEU A 9 -26.37 -35.52 10.59
CA LEU A 9 -26.10 -34.16 10.10
C LEU A 9 -24.76 -34.20 9.34
N ILE A 10 -24.81 -34.25 8.01
CA ILE A 10 -23.63 -34.09 7.16
C ILE A 10 -23.33 -32.58 7.10
N CYS A 11 -22.42 -32.11 7.95
CA CYS A 11 -21.82 -30.79 7.80
C CYS A 11 -20.80 -30.85 6.66
N SER A 12 -21.28 -30.79 5.41
CA SER A 12 -20.44 -30.47 4.26
C SER A 12 -20.08 -28.99 4.35
N GLY A 13 -19.08 -28.68 5.17
CA GLY A 13 -18.43 -27.38 5.14
C GLY A 13 -17.83 -27.19 3.76
N LEU A 14 -18.52 -26.43 2.91
CA LEU A 14 -17.93 -25.86 1.71
C LEU A 14 -16.82 -24.93 2.19
N ALA A 15 -15.60 -25.47 2.27
CA ALA A 15 -14.41 -24.65 2.31
C ALA A 15 -14.40 -23.88 1.00
N TYR A 16 -14.92 -22.65 1.03
CA TYR A 16 -14.59 -21.67 0.02
C TYR A 16 -13.08 -21.52 0.10
N ALA A 17 -12.37 -22.15 -0.83
CA ALA A 17 -10.99 -21.81 -1.11
C ALA A 17 -11.04 -20.36 -1.57
N GLN A 18 -10.93 -19.43 -0.62
CA GLN A 18 -10.79 -18.02 -0.90
C GLN A 18 -9.43 -17.91 -1.57
N THR A 19 -9.41 -17.91 -2.90
CA THR A 19 -8.26 -17.52 -3.69
C THR A 19 -7.97 -16.09 -3.26
N SER A 20 -7.04 -15.94 -2.30
CA SER A 20 -6.58 -14.63 -1.85
C SER A 20 -5.92 -13.98 -3.06
N ALA A 21 -6.65 -13.11 -3.76
CA ALA A 21 -6.11 -12.33 -4.84
C ALA A 21 -4.90 -11.57 -4.29
N SER A 22 -3.74 -11.77 -4.91
CA SER A 22 -2.53 -11.07 -4.52
C SER A 22 -2.51 -9.74 -5.26
N ILE A 23 -2.24 -8.65 -4.53
CA ILE A 23 -2.11 -7.31 -5.11
C ILE A 23 -0.62 -7.02 -5.28
N GLU A 24 -0.19 -6.65 -6.48
CA GLU A 24 1.17 -6.16 -6.70
C GLU A 24 1.26 -4.67 -6.35
N ILE A 25 2.30 -4.28 -5.61
CA ILE A 25 2.60 -2.89 -5.29
C ILE A 25 4.02 -2.56 -5.76
N ASN A 26 4.08 -1.61 -6.68
CA ASN A 26 5.30 -1.05 -7.23
C ASN A 26 5.72 0.17 -6.39
N ILE A 27 6.82 0.03 -5.67
CA ILE A 27 7.39 1.07 -4.81
C ILE A 27 8.47 1.81 -5.59
N TYR A 28 8.29 3.12 -5.70
CA TYR A 28 9.28 4.04 -6.25
C TYR A 28 9.88 4.86 -5.11
N ASN A 29 11.12 4.54 -4.75
CA ASN A 29 11.83 5.15 -3.63
C ASN A 29 12.65 6.38 -4.08
N SER A 30 12.00 7.53 -4.19
CA SER A 30 12.64 8.82 -4.54
C SER A 30 13.29 9.50 -3.35
N ALA A 31 12.85 9.15 -2.14
CA ALA A 31 13.43 9.63 -0.89
C ALA A 31 14.75 8.93 -0.51
N ASN A 32 15.25 8.01 -1.35
CA ASN A 32 16.44 7.21 -1.07
C ASN A 32 16.41 6.55 0.33
N VAL A 33 15.23 6.07 0.75
CA VAL A 33 15.08 5.30 1.99
C VAL A 33 16.05 4.12 1.95
N PRO A 34 16.86 3.88 3.00
CA PRO A 34 17.78 2.75 3.02
C PRO A 34 17.06 1.44 2.72
N SER A 35 17.68 0.56 1.93
CA SER A 35 17.06 -0.70 1.50
C SER A 35 16.70 -1.61 2.68
N SER A 36 17.48 -1.58 3.77
CA SER A 36 17.18 -2.29 5.01
C SER A 36 15.90 -1.77 5.68
N THR A 37 15.77 -0.46 5.82
CA THR A 37 14.57 0.19 6.35
C THR A 37 13.34 -0.10 5.49
N LEU A 38 13.46 0.01 4.17
CA LEU A 38 12.35 -0.27 3.26
C LEU A 38 11.98 -1.76 3.25
N HIS A 39 12.95 -2.66 3.33
CA HIS A 39 12.69 -4.10 3.46
C HIS A 39 11.94 -4.42 4.76
N GLN A 40 12.37 -3.87 5.89
CA GLN A 40 11.67 -4.05 7.17
C GLN A 40 10.26 -3.46 7.13
N ALA A 41 10.10 -2.25 6.57
CA ALA A 41 8.80 -1.60 6.47
C ALA A 41 7.81 -2.41 5.59
N THR A 42 8.25 -2.86 4.41
CA THR A 42 7.41 -3.68 3.52
C THR A 42 7.08 -5.05 4.10
N LYS A 43 8.01 -5.66 4.85
CA LYS A 43 7.73 -6.90 5.60
C LYS A 43 6.64 -6.67 6.65
N GLU A 44 6.74 -5.60 7.42
CA GLU A 44 5.78 -5.30 8.49
C GLU A 44 4.42 -4.86 7.93
N ALA A 45 4.39 -4.00 6.92
CA ALA A 45 3.16 -3.65 6.19
C ALA A 45 2.51 -4.91 5.59
N GLY A 46 3.31 -5.81 5.02
CA GLY A 46 2.82 -7.09 4.51
C GLY A 46 2.20 -7.97 5.60
N ARG A 47 2.77 -7.98 6.82
CA ARG A 47 2.20 -8.68 7.97
C ARG A 47 0.84 -8.08 8.36
N ILE A 48 0.76 -6.75 8.50
CA ILE A 48 -0.46 -6.03 8.85
C ILE A 48 -1.57 -6.29 7.82
N LEU A 49 -1.25 -6.19 6.53
CA LEU A 49 -2.22 -6.42 5.46
C LEU A 49 -2.66 -7.88 5.36
N ALA A 50 -1.76 -8.83 5.65
CA ALA A 50 -2.11 -10.25 5.69
C ALA A 50 -3.11 -10.58 6.81
N GLU A 51 -3.08 -9.87 7.95
CA GLU A 51 -4.10 -10.00 9.00
C GLU A 51 -5.49 -9.57 8.52
N ALA A 52 -5.56 -8.65 7.55
CA ALA A 52 -6.79 -8.28 6.86
C ALA A 52 -7.13 -9.19 5.67
N GLY A 53 -6.39 -10.29 5.46
CA GLY A 53 -6.59 -11.22 4.34
C GLY A 53 -6.07 -10.72 2.98
N VAL A 54 -5.28 -9.65 2.97
CA VAL A 54 -4.72 -9.05 1.76
C VAL A 54 -3.28 -9.53 1.57
N LYS A 55 -3.02 -10.26 0.48
CA LYS A 55 -1.66 -10.70 0.13
C LYS A 55 -1.03 -9.70 -0.82
N ILE A 56 0.16 -9.20 -0.46
CA ILE A 56 0.89 -8.22 -1.29
C ILE A 56 2.14 -8.85 -1.92
N ILE A 57 2.39 -8.49 -3.17
CA ILE A 57 3.66 -8.71 -3.86
C ILE A 57 4.36 -7.35 -4.00
N TRP A 58 5.48 -7.18 -3.31
CA TRP A 58 6.24 -5.92 -3.34
C TRP A 58 7.29 -5.95 -4.46
N LYS A 59 7.28 -4.93 -5.31
CA LYS A 59 8.33 -4.69 -6.31
C LYS A 59 8.96 -3.33 -6.06
N GLN A 60 10.28 -3.29 -5.88
CA GLN A 60 10.99 -2.04 -5.63
C GLN A 60 11.70 -1.58 -6.90
N TYR A 61 11.53 -0.31 -7.23
CA TYR A 61 12.17 0.34 -8.36
C TYR A 61 12.91 1.59 -7.90
N LEU A 62 14.02 1.88 -8.58
CA LEU A 62 14.64 3.20 -8.53
C LEU A 62 13.63 4.24 -9.05
N ALA A 63 13.68 5.47 -8.54
CA ALA A 63 12.73 6.52 -8.89
C ALA A 63 12.62 6.71 -10.42
N LYS A 64 11.48 6.28 -11.00
CA LYS A 64 11.15 6.49 -12.42
C LYS A 64 10.14 7.62 -12.57
N THR A 65 9.98 8.06 -13.82
CA THR A 65 9.02 9.10 -14.24
C THR A 65 7.58 8.80 -13.79
N GLU A 66 7.17 7.53 -13.74
CA GLU A 66 5.79 7.15 -13.41
C GLU A 66 5.35 7.71 -12.04
N GLY A 67 6.13 7.52 -10.97
CA GLY A 67 5.78 8.06 -9.64
C GLY A 67 5.65 9.58 -9.60
N ARG A 68 6.31 10.29 -10.53
CA ARG A 68 6.35 11.78 -10.55
C ARG A 68 5.10 12.43 -11.13
N ILE A 69 4.34 11.71 -11.96
CA ILE A 69 3.27 12.30 -12.81
C ILE A 69 2.12 12.91 -11.99
N GLY A 70 1.93 12.55 -10.72
CA GLY A 70 0.86 13.08 -9.86
C GLY A 70 1.29 13.97 -8.69
N VAL A 71 2.59 14.03 -8.35
CA VAL A 71 3.05 14.75 -7.14
C VAL A 71 3.45 16.20 -7.42
N GLN A 72 3.83 16.52 -8.67
CA GLN A 72 4.51 17.78 -9.00
C GLN A 72 3.82 18.62 -10.08
N SER A 73 2.83 18.07 -10.79
CA SER A 73 2.12 18.81 -11.84
C SER A 73 0.77 19.30 -11.35
N ASP A 74 0.63 20.62 -11.16
CA ASP A 74 -0.65 21.34 -11.15
C ASP A 74 -1.37 21.26 -12.52
N THR A 75 -0.74 20.62 -13.52
CA THR A 75 -1.19 20.44 -14.90
C THR A 75 -1.31 18.95 -15.23
N VAL A 76 -2.35 18.27 -14.74
CA VAL A 76 -2.75 16.95 -15.28
C VAL A 76 -4.14 17.08 -15.88
N ALA A 77 -4.23 17.80 -17.01
CA ALA A 77 -5.52 18.10 -17.66
C ALA A 77 -5.89 17.20 -18.84
N PHE A 78 -5.03 16.27 -19.31
CA PHE A 78 -5.36 15.50 -20.53
C PHE A 78 -5.00 14.00 -20.54
N GLN A 79 -4.23 13.48 -19.58
CA GLN A 79 -3.91 12.04 -19.52
C GLN A 79 -4.92 11.18 -18.74
N SER A 80 -5.89 11.80 -18.06
CA SER A 80 -6.94 11.11 -17.28
C SER A 80 -8.00 10.38 -18.11
N LEU A 81 -7.98 10.57 -19.44
CA LEU A 81 -8.99 10.01 -20.35
C LEU A 81 -8.72 8.55 -20.76
N LEU A 82 -7.47 8.08 -20.65
CA LEU A 82 -7.15 6.67 -20.93
C LEU A 82 -7.54 5.79 -19.73
N PRO A 83 -8.07 4.57 -19.96
CA PRO A 83 -8.27 3.61 -18.89
C PRO A 83 -6.95 3.31 -18.19
N ASP A 84 -6.98 3.19 -16.86
CA ASP A 84 -5.86 2.58 -16.16
C ASP A 84 -5.86 1.09 -16.49
N THR A 85 -4.81 0.63 -17.17
CA THR A 85 -4.66 -0.78 -17.56
C THR A 85 -3.73 -1.53 -16.61
N ARG A 86 -3.24 -0.89 -15.55
CA ARG A 86 -2.31 -1.51 -14.59
C ARG A 86 -3.06 -2.48 -13.70
N ASP A 87 -2.46 -3.63 -13.47
CA ASP A 87 -2.87 -4.66 -12.53
C ASP A 87 -2.13 -4.56 -11.18
N TYR A 88 -1.41 -3.45 -10.97
CA TYR A 88 -0.62 -3.15 -9.79
C TYR A 88 -0.91 -1.74 -9.26
N LEU A 89 -0.70 -1.55 -7.96
CA LEU A 89 -0.71 -0.24 -7.33
C LEU A 89 0.68 0.40 -7.39
N VAL A 90 0.72 1.73 -7.35
CA VAL A 90 1.96 2.50 -7.38
C VAL A 90 2.08 3.29 -6.08
N LEU A 91 3.09 2.96 -5.29
CA LEU A 91 3.47 3.69 -4.08
C LEU A 91 4.70 4.54 -4.38
N TYR A 92 4.62 5.84 -4.12
CA TYR A 92 5.73 6.76 -4.33
C TYR A 92 6.20 7.38 -3.02
N ILE A 93 7.47 7.16 -2.69
CA ILE A 93 8.06 7.69 -1.46
C ILE A 93 8.96 8.87 -1.84
N VAL A 94 8.70 10.05 -1.29
CA VAL A 94 9.37 11.30 -1.65
C VAL A 94 9.89 12.06 -0.45
N HIS A 95 10.90 12.91 -0.69
CA HIS A 95 11.26 13.99 0.24
C HIS A 95 10.28 15.15 0.09
N GLY A 96 9.86 15.71 1.21
CA GLY A 96 9.02 16.90 1.28
C GLY A 96 7.58 16.72 0.74
N PRO A 97 6.58 17.30 1.42
CA PRO A 97 5.24 17.46 0.86
C PRO A 97 5.23 18.54 -0.24
N PRO A 98 4.30 18.48 -1.21
CA PRO A 98 3.95 19.65 -2.00
C PRO A 98 3.48 20.79 -1.08
N ASN A 99 3.75 22.05 -1.45
CA ASN A 99 3.48 23.25 -0.64
C ASN A 99 2.01 23.43 -0.20
N ARG A 100 1.07 22.65 -0.76
CA ARG A 100 -0.38 22.76 -0.54
C ARG A 100 -0.98 21.63 0.31
N ILE A 101 -0.17 20.74 0.87
CA ILE A 101 -0.67 19.60 1.66
C ILE A 101 -0.60 19.88 3.16
N TYR A 102 -1.67 19.50 3.87
CA TYR A 102 -1.80 19.62 5.32
C TYR A 102 -0.48 19.32 6.05
N PRO A 103 -0.01 20.20 6.96
CA PRO A 103 1.34 20.12 7.55
C PRO A 103 1.70 18.79 8.24
N THR A 104 0.69 18.05 8.73
CA THR A 104 0.86 16.84 9.54
C THR A 104 0.58 15.55 8.78
N ALA A 105 0.07 15.61 7.54
CA ALA A 105 -0.21 14.41 6.76
C ALA A 105 1.09 13.65 6.45
N LEU A 106 1.14 12.34 6.69
CA LEU A 106 2.29 11.51 6.32
C LEU A 106 2.33 11.18 4.83
N GLY A 107 1.21 11.39 4.14
CA GLY A 107 1.03 11.05 2.74
C GLY A 107 -0.38 11.34 2.27
N PHE A 108 -0.72 10.85 1.08
CA PHE A 108 -2.07 10.82 0.55
C PHE A 108 -2.27 9.62 -0.38
N ALA A 109 -3.53 9.20 -0.55
CA ALA A 109 -3.92 8.17 -1.49
C ALA A 109 -4.89 8.74 -2.54
N LEU A 110 -4.70 8.33 -3.78
CA LEU A 110 -5.55 8.57 -4.94
C LEU A 110 -5.93 7.21 -5.55
N PRO A 111 -6.88 6.45 -4.95
CA PRO A 111 -7.19 5.09 -5.38
C PRO A 111 -7.69 4.97 -6.83
N GLN A 112 -8.16 6.08 -7.40
CA GLN A 112 -8.68 6.15 -8.77
C GLN A 112 -7.67 6.80 -9.75
N ALA A 113 -6.43 7.04 -9.31
CA ALA A 113 -5.39 7.64 -10.14
C ALA A 113 -5.06 6.72 -11.31
N ARG A 114 -5.44 7.14 -12.52
CA ARG A 114 -5.20 6.37 -13.75
C ARG A 114 -3.78 6.50 -14.31
N THR A 115 -3.08 7.52 -13.84
CA THR A 115 -1.66 7.76 -14.11
C THR A 115 -0.99 8.20 -12.83
N GLY A 116 0.32 8.01 -12.74
CA GLY A 116 1.06 8.40 -11.55
C GLY A 116 0.91 7.45 -10.38
N ALA A 117 1.17 7.98 -9.18
CA ALA A 117 1.12 7.23 -7.93
C ALA A 117 -0.32 7.10 -7.41
N HIS A 118 -0.67 5.88 -6.98
CA HIS A 118 -1.90 5.60 -6.25
C HIS A 118 -1.79 6.04 -4.79
N ALA A 119 -0.59 6.01 -4.22
CA ALA A 119 -0.30 6.53 -2.90
C ALA A 119 1.05 7.23 -2.89
N THR A 120 1.16 8.33 -2.14
CA THR A 120 2.41 9.06 -1.94
C THR A 120 2.69 9.19 -0.45
N VAL A 121 3.93 8.88 -0.04
CA VAL A 121 4.40 9.00 1.35
C VAL A 121 5.52 10.05 1.43
N PHE A 122 5.41 10.96 2.39
CA PHE A 122 6.38 12.00 2.69
C PHE A 122 7.37 11.52 3.74
N TYR A 123 8.49 10.96 3.30
CA TYR A 123 9.43 10.26 4.17
C TYR A 123 9.98 11.15 5.29
N ASP A 124 10.23 12.43 5.03
CA ASP A 124 10.74 13.35 6.05
C ASP A 124 9.77 13.53 7.22
N ARG A 125 8.46 13.46 6.95
CA ARG A 125 7.43 13.55 7.99
C ARG A 125 7.30 12.24 8.77
N VAL A 126 7.39 11.10 8.09
CA VAL A 126 7.44 9.77 8.71
C VAL A 126 8.64 9.68 9.65
N LYS A 127 9.84 10.08 9.18
CA LYS A 127 11.06 10.11 9.97
C LYS A 127 10.93 11.02 11.19
N LYS A 128 10.46 12.26 10.99
CA LYS A 128 10.24 13.20 12.10
C LYS A 128 9.27 12.65 13.16
N LEU A 129 8.19 12.00 12.73
CA LEU A 129 7.21 11.44 13.65
C LEU A 129 7.80 10.23 14.42
N SER A 130 8.52 9.36 13.73
CA SER A 130 9.27 8.24 14.32
C SER A 130 10.21 8.72 15.43
N GLU A 131 11.01 9.74 15.15
CA GLU A 131 11.92 10.35 16.13
C GLU A 131 11.19 10.96 17.33
N SER A 132 10.04 11.61 17.10
CA SER A 132 9.27 12.24 18.19
C SER A 132 8.49 11.25 19.07
N GLY A 133 8.13 10.09 18.51
CA GLY A 133 7.33 9.07 19.20
C GLY A 133 8.15 7.93 19.79
N ASP A 134 9.48 7.95 19.63
CA ASP A 134 10.39 6.83 19.96
C ASP A 134 9.94 5.50 19.32
N ILE A 135 9.44 5.60 18.08
CA ILE A 135 9.03 4.44 17.28
C ILE A 135 10.08 4.24 16.19
N ASP A 136 10.51 3.01 15.98
CA ASP A 136 11.44 2.66 14.90
C ASP A 136 10.94 3.17 13.53
N GLY A 137 11.87 3.70 12.73
CA GLY A 137 11.55 4.34 11.45
C GLY A 137 10.95 3.39 10.42
N ALA A 138 11.39 2.11 10.41
CA ALA A 138 10.79 1.12 9.52
C ALA A 138 9.36 0.78 9.95
N THR A 139 9.12 0.70 11.26
CA THR A 139 7.80 0.47 11.84
C THR A 139 6.84 1.63 11.52
N MET A 140 7.28 2.88 11.69
CA MET A 140 6.47 4.05 11.34
C MET A 140 6.20 4.12 9.84
N LEU A 141 7.19 3.80 9.00
CA LEU A 141 7.01 3.72 7.56
C LEU A 141 6.02 2.62 7.16
N ALA A 142 6.05 1.47 7.83
CA ALA A 142 5.11 0.37 7.58
C ALA A 142 3.64 0.78 7.77
N HIS A 143 3.36 1.64 8.74
CA HIS A 143 2.00 2.12 9.02
C HIS A 143 1.55 3.26 8.08
N ALA A 144 2.50 3.93 7.43
CA ALA A 144 2.22 4.96 6.45
C ALA A 144 1.96 4.40 5.03
N ILE A 145 2.28 3.11 4.83
CA ILE A 145 2.10 2.34 3.58
C ILE A 145 0.76 1.60 3.65
#